data_AF-A0ABD7KF99-F1
#
_entry.id   AF-A0ABD7KF99-F1
#
_cell.length_a   1.000
_cell.length_b   1.000
_cell.length_c   1.000
_cell.angle_alpha   90.00
_cell.angle_beta   90.00
_cell.angle_gamma   90.00
#
_symmetry.space_group_name_H-M   'P 1'
#
loop_
_entity.id
_entity.type
_entity.pdbx_description
1 polymer ?
#
loop_
_entity_poly.entity_id
_entity_poly.type
_entity_poly.pdbx_seq_one_letter_code
_entity_poly.pdbx_strand_id
1 'polypeptide(L)'
;MKKLLFIIAMCISITGCPGGKRAPKTRLTFINGNHICFSINKNDILKYYTIYSSKSHQISIVAGSGYGDLNLSYPDTCMNIKWENEHTYVIHYGLNGKEYVHQFDIDKNGKLINLGER
;
A
#
# COMPACT_ATOMS: atom_id res chain seq x y z
N MET A 1 -29.27 5.12 45.54
CA MET A 1 -29.53 4.62 44.16
C MET A 1 -29.20 5.65 43.07
N LYS A 2 -29.53 6.96 43.21
CA LYS A 2 -29.20 8.00 42.21
C LYS A 2 -27.69 8.23 41.94
N LYS A 3 -26.82 8.06 42.93
CA LYS A 3 -25.36 8.28 42.75
C LYS A 3 -24.67 7.22 41.89
N LEU A 4 -25.21 6.00 41.85
CA LEU A 4 -24.62 4.88 41.10
C LEU A 4 -24.86 5.01 39.58
N LEU A 5 -26.05 5.51 39.21
CA LEU A 5 -26.41 5.83 37.82
C LEU A 5 -25.48 6.88 37.19
N PHE A 6 -25.03 7.85 37.99
CA PHE A 6 -24.12 8.91 37.52
C PHE A 6 -22.72 8.39 37.20
N ILE A 7 -22.23 7.40 37.96
CA ILE A 7 -20.92 6.79 37.75
C ILE A 7 -20.91 5.91 36.50
N ILE A 8 -21.99 5.15 36.26
CA ILE A 8 -22.13 4.28 35.07
C ILE A 8 -22.19 5.11 33.78
N ALA A 9 -22.91 6.24 33.78
CA ALA A 9 -22.99 7.12 32.62
C ALA A 9 -21.63 7.72 32.24
N MET A 10 -20.78 8.02 33.22
CA MET A 10 -19.45 8.61 33.00
C MET A 10 -18.43 7.58 32.47
N CYS A 11 -18.59 6.29 32.78
CA CYS A 11 -17.73 5.21 32.27
C CYS A 11 -17.93 4.91 30.78
N ILE A 12 -19.11 5.17 30.23
CA ILE A 12 -19.40 4.93 28.79
C ILE A 12 -18.83 6.07 27.93
N SER A 13 -18.58 7.24 28.51
CA SER A 13 -18.00 8.39 27.82
C SER A 13 -16.49 8.27 27.56
N ILE A 14 -15.81 7.35 28.26
CA ILE A 14 -14.35 7.17 28.19
C ILE A 14 -13.92 6.05 27.24
N THR A 15 -14.87 5.28 26.69
CA THR A 15 -14.57 4.34 25.61
C THR A 15 -14.42 5.13 24.32
N GLY A 16 -13.23 5.70 24.10
CA GLY A 16 -12.86 6.27 22.81
C GLY A 16 -13.03 5.22 21.71
N CYS A 17 -13.37 5.68 20.50
CA CYS A 17 -13.50 4.80 19.33
C CYS A 17 -12.20 4.00 19.18
N PRO A 18 -12.23 2.65 19.20
CA PRO A 18 -11.02 1.87 18.97
C PRO A 18 -10.50 2.24 17.58
N GLY A 19 -9.34 2.90 17.53
CA GLY A 19 -8.74 3.35 16.29
C GLY A 19 -8.57 2.15 15.35
N GLY A 20 -9.07 2.27 14.12
CA GLY A 20 -8.93 1.25 13.10
C GLY A 20 -7.45 1.00 12.73
N LYS A 21 -7.23 0.03 11.82
CA LYS A 21 -5.89 -0.18 11.26
C LYS A 21 -5.32 1.15 10.75
N ARG A 22 -4.05 1.42 11.08
CA ARG A 22 -3.34 2.61 10.59
C ARG A 22 -3.32 2.58 9.06
N ALA A 23 -3.48 3.76 8.46
CA ALA A 23 -3.33 3.90 7.02
C ALA A 23 -1.92 3.42 6.58
N PRO A 24 -1.81 2.80 5.38
CA PRO A 24 -0.52 2.46 4.79
C PRO A 24 0.38 3.68 4.70
N LYS A 25 1.68 3.50 4.94
CA LYS A 25 2.66 4.58 4.84
C LYS A 25 3.14 4.73 3.40
N THR A 26 3.43 5.95 2.96
CA THR A 26 4.03 6.10 1.63
C THR A 26 5.48 5.65 1.66
N ARG A 27 5.83 4.78 0.72
CA ARG A 27 7.20 4.30 0.51
C ARG A 27 7.36 3.97 -0.96
N LEU A 28 8.42 4.50 -1.57
CA LEU A 28 8.71 4.23 -2.97
C LEU A 28 9.21 2.79 -3.14
N THR A 29 8.77 2.13 -4.20
CA THR A 29 9.38 0.90 -4.71
C THR A 29 10.51 1.27 -5.67
N PHE A 30 11.48 0.37 -5.85
CA PHE A 30 12.51 0.56 -6.86
C PHE A 30 11.95 0.20 -8.24
N ILE A 31 11.96 1.14 -9.19
CA ILE A 31 11.47 0.92 -10.55
C ILE A 31 12.55 1.37 -11.54
N ASN A 32 12.93 0.46 -12.45
CA ASN A 32 13.85 0.72 -13.54
C ASN A 32 13.24 0.21 -14.86
N GLY A 33 12.66 1.11 -15.65
CA GLY A 33 11.83 0.75 -16.79
C GLY A 33 10.66 -0.13 -16.34
N ASN A 34 10.54 -1.33 -16.93
CA ASN A 34 9.51 -2.31 -16.60
C ASN A 34 9.84 -3.17 -15.37
N HIS A 35 11.06 -3.09 -14.86
CA HIS A 35 11.51 -3.91 -13.75
C HIS A 35 11.25 -3.20 -12.42
N ILE A 36 10.45 -3.81 -11.56
CA ILE A 36 10.11 -3.31 -10.22
C ILE A 36 10.63 -4.25 -9.15
N CYS A 37 11.14 -3.70 -8.05
CA CYS A 37 11.39 -4.41 -6.80
C CYS A 37 10.69 -3.72 -5.63
N PHE A 38 9.88 -4.47 -4.86
CA PHE A 38 9.21 -3.93 -3.67
C PHE A 38 10.19 -3.54 -2.55
N SER A 39 11.32 -4.25 -2.48
CA SER A 39 12.50 -3.86 -1.69
C SER A 39 13.76 -4.41 -2.35
N ILE A 40 14.86 -3.68 -2.21
CA ILE A 40 16.22 -4.13 -2.59
C ILE A 40 17.04 -4.61 -1.38
N ASN A 41 16.47 -4.52 -0.18
CA ASN A 41 17.11 -5.01 1.04
C ASN A 41 16.81 -6.51 1.22
N LYS A 42 17.87 -7.33 1.35
CA LYS A 42 17.76 -8.79 1.55
C LYS A 42 17.11 -9.17 2.89
N ASN A 43 17.13 -8.27 3.87
CA ASN A 43 16.52 -8.50 5.17
C ASN A 43 15.03 -8.14 5.20
N ASP A 44 14.52 -7.50 4.14
CA ASP A 44 13.10 -7.21 4.03
C ASP A 44 12.32 -8.43 3.50
N ILE A 45 11.17 -8.71 4.08
CA ILE A 45 10.25 -9.80 3.72
C ILE A 45 8.96 -9.20 3.17
N LEU A 46 8.72 -9.41 1.88
CA LEU A 46 7.47 -9.07 1.19
C LEU A 46 6.41 -10.12 1.53
N LYS A 47 5.26 -9.64 2.01
CA LYS A 47 4.11 -10.46 2.43
C LYS A 47 2.98 -10.49 1.42
N TYR A 48 2.72 -9.36 0.76
CA TYR A 48 1.71 -9.30 -0.29
C TYR A 48 1.98 -8.08 -1.16
N TYR A 49 1.39 -8.08 -2.35
CA TYR A 49 1.29 -6.88 -3.17
C TYR A 49 0.04 -6.89 -4.04
N THR A 50 -0.46 -5.70 -4.36
CA THR A 50 -1.43 -5.45 -5.41
C THR A 50 -1.05 -4.17 -6.14
N ILE A 51 -1.01 -4.23 -7.46
CA ILE A 51 -0.73 -3.12 -8.35
C ILE A 51 -2.02 -2.78 -9.06
N TYR A 52 -2.51 -1.57 -8.87
CA TYR A 52 -3.65 -1.01 -9.57
C TYR A 52 -3.19 -0.05 -10.65
N SER A 53 -3.91 -0.01 -11.76
CA SER A 53 -3.82 1.06 -12.76
C SER A 53 -5.14 1.81 -12.83
N SER A 54 -5.06 3.11 -13.10
CA SER A 54 -6.19 3.99 -13.30
C SER A 54 -5.98 4.84 -14.55
N LYS A 55 -7.00 4.88 -15.42
CA LYS A 55 -7.10 5.84 -16.53
C LYS A 55 -8.54 6.28 -16.68
N SER A 56 -8.75 7.59 -16.79
CA SER A 56 -10.09 8.17 -17.00
C SER A 56 -11.16 7.61 -16.04
N HIS A 57 -10.82 7.51 -14.75
CA HIS A 57 -11.66 6.98 -13.67
C HIS A 57 -11.95 5.46 -13.69
N GLN A 58 -11.40 4.71 -14.65
CA GLN A 58 -11.47 3.25 -14.65
C GLN A 58 -10.28 2.66 -13.90
N ILE A 59 -10.54 1.83 -12.89
CA ILE A 59 -9.52 1.16 -12.09
C ILE A 59 -9.46 -0.31 -12.47
N SER A 60 -8.26 -0.83 -12.70
CA SER A 60 -8.00 -2.24 -12.98
C SER A 60 -6.84 -2.76 -12.13
N ILE A 61 -6.83 -4.08 -11.88
CA ILE A 61 -5.72 -4.75 -11.21
C ILE A 61 -4.74 -5.21 -12.29
N VAL A 62 -3.50 -4.75 -12.20
CA VAL A 62 -2.40 -5.09 -13.12
C VAL A 62 -1.74 -6.40 -12.69
N ALA A 63 -1.46 -6.52 -11.39
CA ALA A 63 -0.85 -7.70 -10.80
C ALA A 63 -1.16 -7.75 -9.31
N GLY A 64 -1.17 -8.95 -8.74
CA GLY A 64 -1.28 -9.13 -7.30
C GLY A 64 -0.86 -10.53 -6.87
N SER A 65 -0.39 -10.64 -5.62
CA SER A 65 -0.01 -11.92 -5.03
C SER A 65 -1.19 -12.81 -4.62
N GLY A 66 -2.42 -12.28 -4.71
CA GLY A 66 -3.62 -12.94 -4.19
C GLY A 66 -3.68 -12.92 -2.66
N TYR A 67 -4.49 -13.82 -2.09
CA TYR A 67 -4.74 -13.91 -0.64
C TYR A 67 -3.66 -14.67 0.16
N GLY A 68 -2.60 -15.14 -0.49
CA GLY A 68 -1.52 -15.88 0.18
C GLY A 68 -0.45 -14.94 0.75
N ASP A 69 0.00 -15.23 1.98
CA ASP A 69 1.17 -14.58 2.57
C ASP A 69 2.44 -15.05 1.85
N LEU A 70 2.97 -14.18 0.98
CA LEU A 70 4.31 -14.32 0.42
C LEU A 70 5.36 -14.31 1.55
N ASN A 71 6.49 -14.93 1.28
CA ASN A 71 7.69 -14.85 2.11
C ASN A 71 8.90 -14.64 1.21
N LEU A 72 8.89 -13.54 0.46
CA LEU A 72 9.93 -13.24 -0.53
C LEU A 72 10.87 -12.17 0.02
N SER A 73 12.16 -12.35 -0.22
CA SER A 73 13.20 -11.37 0.06
C SER A 73 13.99 -11.08 -1.21
N TYR A 74 14.64 -9.91 -1.29
CA TYR A 74 15.42 -9.55 -2.48
C TYR A 74 16.45 -10.64 -2.80
N PRO A 75 16.56 -11.13 -4.05
CA PRO A 75 16.01 -10.55 -5.30
C PRO A 75 14.61 -11.02 -5.71
N ASP A 76 13.98 -11.94 -4.99
CA ASP A 76 12.71 -12.56 -5.39
C ASP A 76 11.51 -11.62 -5.22
N THR A 77 11.72 -10.45 -4.62
CA THR A 77 10.75 -9.34 -4.55
C THR A 77 10.67 -8.54 -5.85
N CYS A 78 11.37 -8.94 -6.91
CA CYS A 78 11.42 -8.23 -8.17
C CYS A 78 10.58 -8.91 -9.25
N MET A 79 9.93 -8.12 -10.11
CA MET A 79 9.15 -8.61 -11.25
C MET A 79 9.12 -7.60 -12.40
N ASN A 80 8.71 -8.06 -13.57
CA ASN A 80 8.48 -7.18 -14.72
C ASN A 80 7.00 -6.84 -14.84
N ILE A 81 6.70 -5.54 -14.95
CA ILE A 81 5.37 -5.02 -15.25
C ILE A 81 5.47 -4.18 -16.53
N LYS A 82 4.55 -4.41 -17.46
CA LYS A 82 4.40 -3.55 -18.63
C LYS A 82 3.56 -2.35 -18.23
N TRP A 83 4.19 -1.18 -18.16
CA TRP A 83 3.49 0.07 -17.90
C TRP A 83 2.83 0.61 -19.17
N GLU A 84 1.66 1.20 -19.01
CA GLU A 84 0.91 1.87 -20.06
C GLU A 84 1.01 3.39 -19.86
N ASN A 85 1.17 4.11 -20.95
CA ASN A 85 1.27 5.57 -20.91
C ASN A 85 -0.07 6.20 -20.50
N GLU A 86 0.01 7.37 -19.87
CA GLU A 86 -1.15 8.13 -19.40
C GLU A 86 -2.01 7.37 -18.38
N HIS A 87 -1.36 6.59 -17.53
CA HIS A 87 -1.99 5.87 -16.42
C HIS A 87 -1.38 6.28 -15.09
N THR A 88 -2.22 6.33 -14.06
CA THR A 88 -1.78 6.39 -12.66
C THR A 88 -1.71 4.97 -12.11
N TYR A 89 -0.62 4.66 -11.42
CA TYR A 89 -0.43 3.38 -10.75
C TYR A 89 -0.40 3.57 -9.24
N VAL A 90 -1.02 2.63 -8.53
CA VAL A 90 -0.99 2.54 -7.07
C VAL A 90 -0.57 1.15 -6.68
N ILE A 91 0.54 1.04 -5.96
CA ILE A 91 1.07 -0.22 -5.46
C ILE A 91 0.79 -0.28 -3.96
N HIS A 92 -0.04 -1.22 -3.55
CA HIS A 92 -0.21 -1.59 -2.15
C HIS A 92 0.64 -2.81 -1.86
N TYR A 93 1.46 -2.77 -0.81
CA TYR A 93 2.31 -3.91 -0.47
C TYR A 93 2.63 -3.99 1.02
N GLY A 94 2.78 -5.23 1.51
CA GLY A 94 3.17 -5.52 2.88
C GLY A 94 4.64 -5.89 2.96
N LEU A 95 5.43 -5.19 3.77
CA LEU A 95 6.86 -5.41 3.91
C LEU A 95 7.26 -5.36 5.39
N ASN A 96 7.87 -6.43 5.90
CA ASN A 96 8.21 -6.59 7.33
C ASN A 96 7.03 -6.37 8.28
N GLY A 97 5.84 -6.84 7.90
CA GLY A 97 4.62 -6.69 8.70
C GLY A 97 4.04 -5.26 8.72
N LYS A 98 4.54 -4.35 7.88
CA LYS A 98 4.01 -2.99 7.71
C LYS A 98 3.40 -2.83 6.33
N GLU A 99 2.33 -2.05 6.24
CA GLU A 99 1.62 -1.77 5.01
C GLU A 99 2.16 -0.46 4.38
N TYR A 100 2.46 -0.53 3.09
CA TYR A 100 3.01 0.57 2.31
C TYR A 100 2.20 0.84 1.04
N VAL A 101 2.26 2.10 0.60
CA VAL A 101 1.71 2.53 -0.69
C VAL A 101 2.77 3.27 -1.51
N HIS A 102 2.84 2.98 -2.80
CA HIS A 102 3.62 3.73 -3.77
C HIS A 102 2.71 4.17 -4.91
N GLN A 103 2.58 5.48 -5.12
CA GLN A 103 1.77 6.04 -6.20
C GLN A 103 2.66 6.79 -7.20
N PHE A 104 2.43 6.59 -8.49
CA PHE A 104 3.15 7.27 -9.56
C PHE A 104 2.31 7.33 -10.84
N ASP A 105 2.63 8.29 -11.70
CA ASP A 105 2.06 8.41 -13.05
C ASP A 105 3.09 7.97 -14.10
N ILE A 106 2.60 7.43 -15.21
CA ILE A 106 3.36 7.29 -16.44
C ILE A 106 2.84 8.34 -17.42
N ASP A 107 3.69 9.29 -17.81
CA ASP A 107 3.29 10.34 -18.74
C ASP A 107 3.10 9.80 -20.18
N LYS A 108 2.66 10.67 -21.08
CA LYS A 108 2.47 10.34 -22.51
C LYS A 108 3.72 9.82 -23.22
N ASN A 109 4.91 10.13 -22.70
CA ASN A 109 6.21 9.73 -23.25
C ASN A 109 6.77 8.47 -22.57
N GLY A 110 6.04 7.86 -21.63
CA GLY A 110 6.51 6.72 -20.85
C GLY A 110 7.42 7.09 -19.67
N LYS A 111 7.49 8.37 -19.28
CA LYS A 111 8.28 8.81 -18.12
C LYS A 111 7.49 8.59 -16.83
N LEU A 112 8.14 7.95 -15.86
CA LEU A 112 7.61 7.77 -14.52
C LEU A 112 7.73 9.06 -13.70
N ILE A 113 6.63 9.44 -13.03
CA ILE A 113 6.53 10.60 -12.15
C ILE A 113 5.97 10.14 -10.81
N ASN A 114 6.82 10.10 -9.77
CA ASN A 114 6.39 9.71 -8.43
C ASN A 114 5.43 10.74 -7.84
N LEU A 115 4.31 10.26 -7.31
CA LEU A 115 3.34 11.07 -6.58
C LEU A 115 3.58 10.81 -5.09
N GLY A 116 4.38 11.68 -4.45
CA GLY A 116 4.71 11.56 -3.03
C GLY A 116 3.56 11.91 -2.09
N GLU A 117 3.79 11.76 -0.78
CA GLU A 117 2.93 12.34 0.27
C GLU A 117 2.84 13.85 0.05
N ARG A 118 1.65 14.33 -0.34
CA ARG A 118 1.29 15.75 -0.25
C ARG A 118 1.16 16.16 1.21
#